data_AF-A0AA40VW05-F1
#
_entry.id   AF-A0AA40VW05-F1
#
_cell.length_a   1.000
_cell.length_b   1.000
_cell.length_c   1.000
_cell.angle_alpha   90.00
_cell.angle_beta   90.00
_cell.angle_gamma   90.00
#
_symmetry.space_group_name_H-M   'P 1'
#
loop_
_entity.id
_entity.type
_entity.pdbx_description
1 polymer ?
#
loop_
_entity_poly.entity_id
_entity_poly.type
_entity_poly.pdbx_seq_one_letter_code
_entity_poly.pdbx_strand_id
1 'polypeptide(L)'
;MSQTGKNKKLASFNCDQKMWEQFIARCNSEGTTATTTLTQFIKRYLDDSLDDLDTIGGKDLDKRLDSRIKASVEEYLEEYLATSNNAEQKNEAILAICERLDKLESQSLSESNSNQTTAIPNLADLEQKISGMAARIKQ
;
A
#
# COMPACT_ATOMS: atom_id res chain seq x y z
N MET A 1 -4.97 28.37 -65.68
CA MET A 1 -3.73 27.80 -65.12
C MET A 1 -3.74 28.01 -63.60
N SER A 2 -4.18 27.02 -62.83
CA SER A 2 -4.30 27.12 -61.36
C SER A 2 -2.93 27.36 -60.72
N GLN A 3 -2.80 28.42 -59.92
CA GLN A 3 -1.57 28.75 -59.18
C GLN A 3 -1.36 27.90 -57.91
N THR A 4 -1.89 26.68 -57.89
CA THR A 4 -1.76 25.77 -56.76
C THR A 4 -0.29 25.34 -56.63
N GLY A 5 0.47 25.97 -55.74
CA GLY A 5 1.82 25.55 -55.37
C GLY A 5 2.93 26.60 -55.43
N LYS A 6 2.69 27.80 -55.99
CA LYS A 6 3.76 28.80 -56.20
C LYS A 6 4.46 29.28 -54.91
N ASN A 7 3.85 29.12 -53.74
CA ASN A 7 4.38 29.55 -52.44
C ASN A 7 4.45 28.43 -51.38
N LYS A 8 4.42 27.16 -51.79
CA LYS A 8 4.50 26.03 -50.85
C LYS A 8 5.91 25.43 -50.87
N LYS A 9 6.52 25.22 -49.70
CA LYS A 9 7.76 24.48 -49.54
C LYS A 9 7.47 23.12 -48.92
N LEU A 10 8.11 22.07 -49.45
CA LEU A 10 8.14 20.77 -48.81
C LEU A 10 9.28 20.76 -47.79
N ALA A 11 8.97 20.37 -46.56
CA ALA A 11 9.95 20.21 -45.50
C ALA A 11 9.97 18.75 -45.06
N SER A 12 11.16 18.21 -44.89
CA SER A 12 11.40 16.89 -44.31
C SER A 12 12.17 17.05 -43.01
N PHE A 13 11.77 16.29 -41.98
CA PHE A 13 12.45 16.27 -40.68
C PHE A 13 12.47 14.85 -40.16
N ASN A 14 13.46 14.55 -39.32
CA ASN A 14 13.52 13.27 -38.63
C ASN A 14 12.58 13.29 -37.42
N CYS A 15 11.79 12.24 -37.27
CA CYS A 15 10.87 12.03 -36.16
C CYS A 15 10.92 10.57 -35.74
N ASP A 16 10.71 10.30 -34.45
CA ASP A 16 10.52 8.94 -33.98
C ASP A 16 9.27 8.32 -34.63
N GLN A 17 9.38 7.08 -35.10
CA GLN A 17 8.30 6.41 -35.85
C GLN A 17 7.03 6.29 -35.02
N LYS A 18 7.16 5.88 -33.75
CA LYS A 18 6.01 5.67 -32.86
C LYS A 18 5.34 7.00 -32.51
N MET A 19 6.13 8.04 -32.26
CA MET A 19 5.63 9.39 -32.06
C MET A 19 4.87 9.90 -33.30
N TRP A 20 5.41 9.70 -34.50
CA TRP A 20 4.78 10.12 -35.74
C TRP A 20 3.44 9.42 -35.99
N GLU A 21 3.38 8.10 -35.77
CA GLU A 21 2.14 7.32 -35.91
C GLU A 21 1.05 7.80 -34.94
N GLN A 22 1.41 8.06 -33.68
CA GLN A 22 0.49 8.60 -32.69
C GLN A 22 -0.01 9.99 -33.08
N PHE A 23 0.88 10.85 -33.57
CA PHE A 23 0.51 12.19 -34.05
C PHE A 23 -0.47 12.12 -35.22
N ILE A 24 -0.23 11.24 -36.20
CA ILE A 24 -1.12 11.04 -37.35
C ILE A 24 -2.48 10.49 -36.91
N ALA A 25 -2.48 9.48 -36.03
CA ALA A 25 -3.72 8.91 -35.49
C ALA A 25 -4.57 9.97 -34.80
N ARG A 26 -3.94 10.85 -34.01
CA ARG A 26 -4.62 11.96 -33.35
C ARG A 26 -5.18 12.97 -34.33
N CYS A 27 -4.39 13.40 -35.32
CA CYS A 27 -4.86 14.31 -36.37
C CYS A 27 -6.13 13.76 -37.05
N ASN A 28 -6.12 12.47 -37.41
CA ASN A 28 -7.26 11.81 -38.04
C ASN A 28 -8.49 11.76 -37.12
N SER A 29 -8.29 11.47 -35.83
CA SER A 29 -9.39 11.45 -34.85
C SER A 29 -10.06 12.81 -34.65
N GLU A 30 -9.30 13.90 -34.80
CA GLU A 30 -9.80 15.27 -34.71
C GLU A 30 -10.30 15.81 -36.07
N GLY A 31 -10.29 14.98 -37.12
CA GLY A 31 -10.71 15.38 -38.48
C GLY A 31 -9.76 16.37 -39.16
N THR A 32 -8.50 16.41 -38.73
CA THR A 32 -7.47 17.31 -39.25
C THR A 32 -6.39 16.54 -40.01
N THR A 33 -5.41 17.24 -40.56
CA THR A 33 -4.23 16.62 -41.21
C THR A 33 -2.96 17.06 -40.51
N ALA A 34 -1.92 16.21 -40.54
CA ALA A 34 -0.61 16.55 -40.00
C ALA A 34 -0.09 17.89 -40.52
N THR A 35 -0.26 18.17 -41.82
CA THR A 35 0.14 19.46 -42.41
C THR A 35 -0.62 20.63 -41.80
N THR A 36 -1.93 20.51 -41.60
CA THR A 36 -2.75 21.55 -40.96
C THR A 36 -2.27 21.80 -39.54
N THR A 37 -2.11 20.73 -38.75
CA THR A 37 -1.72 20.80 -37.34
C THR A 37 -0.31 21.37 -37.19
N LEU A 38 0.67 20.87 -37.95
CA LEU A 38 2.04 21.40 -37.93
C LEU A 38 2.08 22.88 -38.38
N THR A 39 1.30 23.27 -39.37
CA THR A 39 1.22 24.67 -39.80
C THR A 39 0.67 25.56 -38.69
N GLN A 40 -0.31 25.10 -37.92
CA GLN A 40 -0.84 25.83 -36.76
C GLN A 40 0.21 25.97 -35.66
N PHE A 41 0.97 24.91 -35.37
CA PHE A 41 2.09 24.99 -34.41
C PHE A 41 3.16 25.99 -34.86
N ILE A 42 3.55 25.96 -36.15
CA ILE A 42 4.54 26.91 -36.70
C ILE A 42 4.04 28.35 -36.58
N LYS A 43 2.77 28.62 -36.91
CA LYS A 43 2.18 29.97 -36.75
C LYS A 43 2.24 30.45 -35.31
N ARG A 44 1.77 29.62 -34.37
CA ARG A 44 1.81 29.97 -32.93
C ARG A 44 3.23 30.19 -32.42
N TYR A 45 4.19 29.40 -32.87
CA TYR A 45 5.59 29.59 -32.54
C TYR A 45 6.15 30.94 -33.04
N LEU A 46 5.69 31.40 -34.21
CA LEU A 46 6.11 32.69 -34.78
C LEU A 46 5.38 33.88 -34.17
N ASP A 47 4.17 33.69 -33.67
CA ASP A 47 3.32 34.76 -33.13
C ASP A 47 3.65 35.12 -31.66
N ASP A 48 4.71 34.54 -31.06
CA ASP A 48 5.17 34.69 -29.66
C ASP A 48 4.08 34.48 -28.57
N SER A 49 2.89 34.03 -28.97
CA SER A 49 1.76 33.71 -28.12
C SER A 49 1.82 32.25 -27.69
N LEU A 50 2.74 31.95 -26.77
CA LEU A 50 2.84 30.66 -26.08
C LEU A 50 1.64 30.37 -25.17
N ASP A 51 0.85 31.39 -24.81
CA ASP A 51 -0.33 31.28 -23.93
C ASP A 51 -1.48 30.43 -24.52
N ASP A 52 -1.44 30.10 -25.82
CA ASP A 52 -2.48 29.33 -26.51
C ASP A 52 -2.04 27.90 -26.91
N LEU A 53 -0.94 27.38 -26.34
CA LEU A 53 -0.53 25.99 -26.56
C LEU A 53 -1.35 24.98 -25.75
N ASP A 54 -1.93 25.40 -24.62
CA ASP A 54 -2.82 24.57 -23.80
C ASP A 54 -4.12 24.19 -24.54
N THR A 55 -4.58 25.02 -25.48
CA THR A 55 -5.81 24.72 -26.24
C THR A 55 -5.64 23.60 -27.26
N ILE A 56 -4.42 23.35 -27.77
CA ILE A 56 -4.11 22.23 -28.69
C ILE A 56 -3.82 20.94 -27.92
N GLY A 57 -3.31 21.05 -26.70
CA GLY A 57 -3.21 19.93 -25.77
C GLY A 57 -4.56 19.24 -25.52
N GLY A 58 -5.63 19.98 -25.80
CA GLY A 58 -7.01 19.53 -25.75
C GLY A 58 -7.51 19.60 -24.31
N LYS A 59 -8.80 19.88 -24.14
CA LYS A 59 -9.56 19.75 -22.88
C LYS A 59 -9.48 18.35 -22.25
N ASP A 60 -8.75 17.44 -22.90
CA ASP A 60 -8.44 16.08 -22.49
C ASP A 60 -7.18 15.99 -21.63
N LEU A 61 -6.31 17.02 -21.60
CA LEU A 61 -5.18 17.07 -20.66
C LEU A 61 -5.67 17.13 -19.22
N ASP A 62 -6.61 18.04 -18.93
CA ASP A 62 -7.25 18.12 -17.61
C ASP A 62 -7.98 16.82 -17.27
N LYS A 63 -8.70 16.22 -18.21
CA LYS A 63 -9.40 14.94 -17.97
C LYS A 63 -8.45 13.75 -17.78
N ARG A 64 -7.34 13.69 -18.51
CA ARG A 64 -6.28 12.69 -18.32
C ARG A 64 -5.54 12.91 -17.01
N LEU A 65 -5.34 14.17 -16.61
CA LEU A 65 -4.72 14.52 -15.35
C LEU A 65 -5.65 14.15 -14.19
N ASP A 66 -6.92 14.52 -14.26
CA ASP A 66 -7.96 14.13 -13.30
C ASP A 66 -8.08 12.62 -13.19
N SER A 67 -8.08 11.90 -14.32
CA SER A 67 -8.14 10.43 -14.32
C SER A 67 -6.89 9.80 -13.69
N ARG A 68 -5.71 10.39 -13.91
CA ARG A 68 -4.46 9.95 -13.28
C ARG A 68 -4.41 10.27 -11.80
N ILE A 69 -4.84 11.46 -11.41
CA ILE A 69 -4.94 11.88 -10.01
C ILE A 69 -5.91 10.96 -9.29
N LYS A 70 -7.09 10.71 -9.87
CA LYS A 70 -8.09 9.81 -9.31
C LYS A 70 -7.54 8.41 -9.11
N ALA A 71 -6.91 7.82 -10.13
CA ALA A 71 -6.33 6.49 -10.03
C ALA A 71 -5.23 6.41 -8.96
N SER A 72 -4.36 7.42 -8.88
CA SER A 72 -3.33 7.48 -7.85
C SER A 72 -3.90 7.63 -6.43
N VAL A 73 -5.01 8.36 -6.27
CA VAL A 73 -5.70 8.49 -4.98
C VAL A 73 -6.42 7.21 -4.59
N GLU A 74 -7.07 6.52 -5.53
CA GLU A 74 -7.70 5.21 -5.29
C GLU A 74 -6.65 4.17 -4.87
N GLU A 75 -5.51 4.10 -5.55
CA GLU A 75 -4.38 3.22 -5.18
C GLU A 75 -3.86 3.52 -3.76
N TYR A 76 -3.64 4.80 -3.44
CA TYR A 76 -3.20 5.21 -2.10
C TYR A 76 -4.22 4.85 -1.01
N LEU A 77 -5.52 5.01 -1.29
CA LEU A 77 -6.59 4.66 -0.35
C LEU A 77 -6.70 3.15 -0.15
N GLU A 78 -6.55 2.34 -1.19
CA GLU A 78 -6.52 0.88 -1.08
C GLU A 78 -5.33 0.40 -0.24
N GLU A 79 -4.14 0.96 -0.47
CA GLU A 79 -2.93 0.65 0.30
C GLU A 79 -3.09 1.06 1.78
N TYR A 80 -3.66 2.25 2.04
CA TYR A 80 -3.89 2.75 3.38
C TYR A 80 -4.95 1.93 4.14
N LEU A 81 -6.06 1.58 3.49
CA LEU A 81 -7.11 0.74 4.08
C LEU A 81 -6.61 -0.69 4.34
N ALA A 82 -5.80 -1.27 3.45
CA ALA A 82 -5.16 -2.57 3.67
C ALA A 82 -4.20 -2.55 4.87
N THR A 83 -3.51 -1.43 5.09
CA THR A 83 -2.61 -1.23 6.23
C THR A 83 -3.39 -1.01 7.54
N SER A 84 -4.49 -0.24 7.48
CA SER A 84 -5.41 0.00 8.60
C SER A 84 -6.06 -1.29 9.10
N ASN A 85 -6.60 -2.11 8.18
CA ASN A 85 -7.19 -3.41 8.52
C ASN A 85 -6.16 -4.37 9.14
N ASN A 86 -4.90 -4.31 8.68
CA ASN A 86 -3.80 -5.06 9.31
C ASN A 86 -3.50 -4.56 10.73
N ALA A 87 -3.61 -3.26 11.00
CA ALA A 87 -3.40 -2.72 12.34
C ALA A 87 -4.52 -3.16 13.30
N GLU A 88 -5.76 -3.18 12.83
CA GLU A 88 -6.92 -3.64 13.61
C GLU A 88 -6.82 -5.14 13.94
N GLN A 89 -6.46 -5.97 12.95
CA GLN A 89 -6.19 -7.40 13.16
C GLN A 89 -5.03 -7.66 14.12
N LYS A 90 -3.95 -6.85 14.05
CA LYS A 90 -2.83 -6.94 14.99
C LYS A 90 -3.25 -6.57 16.41
N ASN A 91 -4.09 -5.56 16.58
CA ASN A 91 -4.60 -5.18 17.90
C ASN A 91 -5.51 -6.26 18.49
N GLU A 92 -6.39 -6.87 17.69
CA GLU A 92 -7.23 -7.98 18.12
C GLU A 92 -6.39 -9.21 18.51
N ALA A 93 -5.34 -9.53 17.74
CA ALA A 93 -4.41 -10.59 18.08
C ALA A 93 -3.63 -10.31 19.38
N ILE A 94 -3.22 -9.07 19.63
CA ILE A 94 -2.57 -8.66 20.89
C ILE A 94 -3.53 -8.85 22.06
N LEU A 95 -4.79 -8.42 21.94
CA LEU A 95 -5.79 -8.61 22.99
C LEU A 95 -6.04 -10.10 23.30
N ALA A 96 -6.15 -10.94 22.27
CA ALA A 96 -6.30 -12.38 22.44
C ALA A 96 -5.09 -13.05 23.11
N ILE A 97 -3.88 -12.54 22.88
CA ILE A 97 -2.66 -12.99 23.57
C ILE A 97 -2.71 -12.59 25.04
N CYS A 98 -3.07 -11.34 25.36
CA CYS A 98 -3.19 -10.87 26.74
C CYS A 98 -4.20 -11.71 27.54
N GLU A 99 -5.39 -11.96 26.98
CA GLU A 99 -6.41 -12.78 27.66
C GLU A 99 -5.93 -14.22 27.94
N ARG A 100 -5.17 -14.80 27.01
CA ARG A 100 -4.55 -16.12 27.21
C ARG A 100 -3.48 -16.10 28.31
N LEU A 101 -2.68 -15.05 28.38
CA LEU A 101 -1.67 -14.90 29.44
C LEU A 101 -2.32 -14.76 30.81
N ASP A 102 -3.37 -13.94 30.93
CA ASP A 102 -4.13 -13.77 32.19
C ASP A 102 -4.73 -15.10 32.68
N LYS A 103 -5.25 -15.90 31.73
CA LYS A 103 -5.79 -17.23 32.04
C LYS A 103 -4.71 -18.21 32.50
N LEU A 104 -3.54 -18.22 31.85
CA LEU A 104 -2.41 -19.07 32.24
C LEU A 104 -1.85 -18.66 33.62
N GLU A 105 -1.76 -17.37 33.90
CA GLU A 105 -1.35 -16.84 35.20
C GLU A 105 -2.34 -17.27 36.30
N SER A 106 -3.65 -17.12 36.04
CA SER A 106 -4.71 -17.56 36.95
C SER A 106 -4.65 -19.07 37.23
N GLN A 107 -4.39 -19.89 36.20
CA GLN A 107 -4.23 -21.34 36.34
C GLN A 107 -3.00 -21.68 37.19
N SER A 108 -1.85 -21.04 36.95
CA SER A 108 -0.63 -21.25 37.72
C SER A 108 -0.79 -20.87 39.20
N LEU A 109 -1.50 -19.78 39.49
CA LEU A 109 -1.81 -19.35 40.86
C LEU A 109 -2.78 -20.32 41.55
N SER A 110 -3.76 -20.86 40.81
CA SER A 110 -4.72 -21.84 41.36
C SER A 110 -4.09 -23.22 41.60
N GLU A 111 -3.20 -23.68 40.73
CA GLU A 111 -2.44 -24.93 40.91
C GLU A 111 -1.46 -24.84 42.09
N SER A 112 -0.86 -23.66 42.29
CA SER A 112 0.02 -23.42 43.45
C SER A 112 -0.74 -23.45 44.79
N ASN A 113 -2.01 -23.04 44.83
CA ASN A 113 -2.85 -23.09 46.03
C ASN A 113 -3.50 -24.47 46.28
N SER A 114 -3.63 -25.31 45.24
CA SER A 114 -4.26 -26.64 45.33
C SER A 114 -3.34 -27.70 45.98
N ASN A 115 -2.03 -27.49 45.96
CA ASN A 115 -1.06 -28.49 46.42
C ASN A 115 -0.52 -28.23 47.83
N GLN A 116 -0.99 -27.18 48.51
CA GLN A 116 -0.72 -26.95 49.92
C GLN A 116 -1.91 -27.45 50.75
N THR A 117 -1.94 -28.75 51.11
CA THR A 117 -2.57 -29.34 52.33
C THR A 117 -2.76 -30.89 52.26
N THR A 118 -1.97 -31.67 51.52
CA THR A 118 -2.08 -33.15 51.59
C THR A 118 -0.73 -33.90 51.52
N ALA A 119 0.20 -33.55 52.38
CA ALA A 119 1.25 -34.44 52.89
C ALA A 119 1.78 -33.72 54.13
N ILE A 120 1.77 -34.28 55.34
CA ILE A 120 2.67 -35.37 55.72
C ILE A 120 2.00 -36.25 56.81
N PRO A 121 1.26 -37.32 56.48
CA PRO A 121 0.91 -38.35 57.47
C PRO A 121 2.17 -39.08 58.02
N ASN A 122 3.30 -38.95 57.34
CA ASN A 122 4.58 -39.57 57.70
C ASN A 122 5.41 -38.83 58.76
N LEU A 123 5.06 -37.61 59.18
CA LEU A 123 5.91 -36.87 60.13
C LEU A 123 5.78 -37.45 61.54
N ALA A 124 4.55 -37.72 61.97
CA ALA A 124 4.26 -38.34 63.27
C ALA A 124 4.85 -39.76 63.38
N ASP A 125 4.81 -40.53 62.29
CA ASP A 125 5.38 -41.88 62.25
C ASP A 125 6.92 -41.84 62.30
N LEU A 126 7.56 -40.85 61.66
CA LEU A 126 9.00 -40.62 61.76
C LEU A 126 9.42 -40.16 63.15
N GLU A 127 8.67 -39.25 63.77
CA GLU A 127 8.91 -38.78 65.14
C GLU A 127 8.80 -39.92 66.15
N GLN A 128 7.79 -40.78 66.02
CA GLN A 128 7.63 -41.97 66.86
C GLN A 128 8.81 -42.94 66.68
N LYS A 129 9.27 -43.14 65.45
CA LYS A 129 10.39 -44.03 65.14
C LYS A 129 11.72 -43.50 65.67
N ILE A 130 11.96 -42.20 65.58
CA ILE A 130 13.15 -41.54 66.14
C ILE A 130 13.13 -41.58 67.66
N SER A 131 11.98 -41.30 68.29
CA SER A 131 11.82 -41.38 69.75
C SER A 131 12.07 -42.81 70.28
N GLY A 132 11.54 -43.81 69.59
CA GLY A 132 11.78 -45.22 69.91
C GLY A 132 13.24 -45.66 69.76
N MET A 133 13.96 -45.15 68.76
CA MET A 133 15.41 -45.41 68.62
C MET A 133 16.23 -44.72 69.71
N ALA A 134 15.90 -43.48 70.06
CA ALA A 134 16.60 -42.73 71.11
C ALA A 134 16.45 -43.38 72.49
N ALA A 135 15.30 -43.98 72.80
CA ALA A 135 15.07 -44.71 74.04
C ALA A 135 15.94 -45.97 74.17
N ARG A 136 16.20 -46.68 73.06
CA ARG A 136 17.01 -47.91 73.04
C ARG A 136 18.51 -47.67 73.18
N ILE A 137 18.98 -46.45 72.91
CA ILE A 137 20.39 -46.07 73.03
C ILE A 137 20.75 -45.67 74.48
N LYS A 138 19.75 -45.41 75.35
CA LYS A 138 19.94 -44.97 76.74
C LYS A 138 19.85 -46.07 77.80
N GLN A 139 19.58 -47.33 77.41
CA GLN A 139 19.69 -48.52 78.27
C GLN A 139 21.03 -49.21 78.04
#